data_AF-A0AAV9T2X9-F1
#
_entry.id   AF-A0AAV9T2X9-F1
#
_cell.length_a   1.000
_cell.length_b   1.000
_cell.length_c   1.000
_cell.angle_alpha   90.00
_cell.angle_beta   90.00
_cell.angle_gamma   90.00
#
_symmetry.space_group_name_H-M   'P 1'
#
loop_
_entity.id
_entity.type
_entity.pdbx_description
1 polymer ?
#
loop_
_entity_poly.entity_id
_entity_poly.type
_entity_poly.pdbx_seq_one_letter_code
_entity_poly.pdbx_strand_id
1 'polypeptide(L)'
;MENRLSTSSLTVMYDSVFYNEGSKKFHAWVSSAINPCVISELEVFVAQQLNDSGPAAFVERAEGSYNMVFRFRAFNGNDVALRIPKPGHTPLVLAMEKVANEVAWMRYLKEYTSIPIPHLYSASSQTSNNLSPFGLPFMLMDFVEDHNLRDFLAKLAAPGKDADADADAIRSTVYEQLASFYLQLNRLHFKEIGSVAQDPVSGQWKVTQRPLTMDMHQLLLGVPDYPTGGWPSKPLRRAGDYFDFVADQQRIQLWELRNLNVRHDRTSTCDAEQAAKIARHRFKARVGFKQLVTLFCKPGDDSGPFLPFNPDLDPRNMVINPENGRITGVFDLEFTNAMPAQFACDPPLWLHRL
;
A
#
# COMPACT_ATOMS: atom_id res chain seq x y z
N MET A 1 33.62 25.73 -10.25
CA MET A 1 32.18 25.49 -10.02
C MET A 1 31.93 24.02 -10.32
N GLU A 2 31.64 23.19 -9.32
CA GLU A 2 31.21 21.81 -9.58
C GLU A 2 29.87 21.88 -10.34
N ASN A 3 29.83 21.28 -11.53
CA ASN A 3 28.60 21.07 -12.29
C ASN A 3 27.68 20.18 -11.44
N ARG A 4 26.81 20.80 -10.63
CA ARG A 4 25.86 20.07 -9.79
C ARG A 4 24.90 19.33 -10.71
N LEU A 5 24.82 18.02 -10.54
CA LEU A 5 23.81 17.21 -11.21
C LEU A 5 22.43 17.68 -10.76
N SER A 6 21.53 17.87 -11.72
CA SER A 6 20.11 18.11 -11.41
C SER A 6 19.57 16.95 -10.57
N THR A 7 18.73 17.25 -9.57
CA THR A 7 18.05 16.22 -8.75
C THR A 7 17.26 15.23 -9.61
N SER A 8 16.66 15.70 -10.72
CA SER A 8 15.97 14.83 -11.69
C SER A 8 16.88 13.79 -12.34
N SER A 9 18.19 14.06 -12.46
CA SER A 9 19.16 13.11 -12.99
C SER A 9 19.62 12.06 -11.97
N LEU A 10 19.22 12.19 -10.71
CA LEU A 10 19.50 11.26 -9.62
C LEU A 10 18.31 10.36 -9.28
N THR A 11 17.13 10.60 -9.87
CA THR A 11 15.95 9.75 -9.72
C THR A 11 16.31 8.30 -10.05
N VAL A 12 16.02 7.40 -9.10
CA VAL A 12 16.19 5.96 -9.29
C VAL A 12 14.91 5.44 -9.92
N MET A 13 15.00 4.96 -11.16
CA MET A 13 13.92 4.26 -11.81
C MET A 13 14.04 2.76 -11.50
N TYR A 14 12.89 2.09 -11.42
CA TYR A 14 12.88 0.65 -11.41
C TYR A 14 13.43 0.07 -12.72
N ASP A 15 13.81 -1.21 -12.71
CA ASP A 15 14.27 -1.88 -13.92
C ASP A 15 13.11 -2.13 -14.88
N SER A 16 13.06 -1.31 -15.94
CA SER A 16 11.98 -1.37 -16.93
C SER A 16 11.86 -2.73 -17.63
N VAL A 17 12.93 -3.53 -17.71
CA VAL A 17 12.84 -4.86 -18.32
C VAL A 17 12.02 -5.79 -17.43
N PHE A 18 12.30 -5.81 -16.13
CA PHE A 18 11.59 -6.66 -15.17
C PHE A 18 10.14 -6.22 -14.99
N TYR A 19 9.88 -4.90 -14.95
CA TYR A 19 8.50 -4.40 -14.94
C TYR A 19 7.74 -4.75 -16.24
N ASN A 20 8.40 -4.68 -17.40
CA ASN A 20 7.79 -5.08 -18.67
C ASN A 20 7.51 -6.59 -18.72
N GLU A 21 8.38 -7.42 -18.14
CA GLU A 21 8.11 -8.86 -17.98
C GLU A 21 6.93 -9.12 -17.05
N GLY A 22 6.85 -8.44 -15.91
CA GLY A 22 5.70 -8.46 -15.02
C GLY A 22 4.41 -8.05 -15.73
N SER A 23 4.48 -6.99 -16.53
CA SER A 23 3.38 -6.55 -17.38
C SER A 23 2.97 -7.61 -18.40
N LYS A 24 3.92 -8.21 -19.13
CA LYS A 24 3.62 -9.30 -20.09
C LYS A 24 2.94 -10.49 -19.40
N LYS A 25 3.41 -10.90 -18.22
CA LYS A 25 2.80 -11.96 -17.41
C LYS A 25 1.36 -11.60 -17.03
N PHE A 26 1.13 -10.36 -16.60
CA PHE A 26 -0.22 -9.88 -16.28
C PHE A 26 -1.15 -9.93 -17.49
N HIS A 27 -0.74 -9.38 -18.64
CA HIS A 27 -1.56 -9.39 -19.86
C HIS A 27 -1.87 -10.81 -20.33
N ALA A 28 -0.88 -11.71 -20.31
CA ALA A 28 -1.09 -13.12 -20.65
C ALA A 28 -2.08 -13.82 -19.70
N TRP A 29 -2.03 -13.49 -18.41
CA TRP A 29 -2.98 -13.98 -17.43
C TRP A 29 -4.38 -13.41 -17.65
N VAL A 30 -4.54 -12.11 -17.91
CA VAL A 30 -5.84 -11.49 -18.24
C VAL A 30 -6.45 -12.15 -19.47
N SER A 31 -5.67 -12.31 -20.55
CA SER A 31 -6.16 -12.89 -21.81
C SER A 31 -6.54 -14.36 -21.71
N SER A 32 -5.90 -15.14 -20.82
CA SER A 32 -6.17 -16.58 -20.70
C SER A 32 -7.16 -16.92 -19.58
N ALA A 33 -7.04 -16.26 -18.42
CA ALA A 33 -7.79 -16.59 -17.22
C ALA A 33 -9.14 -15.89 -17.14
N ILE A 34 -9.31 -14.70 -17.73
CA ILE A 34 -10.56 -13.95 -17.63
C ILE A 34 -11.39 -14.22 -18.89
N ASN A 35 -12.34 -15.15 -18.76
CA ASN A 35 -13.26 -15.54 -19.82
C ASN A 35 -14.68 -15.76 -19.22
N PRO A 36 -15.73 -15.89 -20.03
CA PRO A 36 -17.10 -16.03 -19.52
C PRO A 36 -17.30 -17.19 -18.54
N CYS A 37 -16.61 -18.32 -18.73
CA CYS A 37 -16.68 -19.47 -17.82
C CYS A 37 -16.17 -19.09 -16.42
N VAL A 38 -15.01 -18.44 -16.35
CA VAL A 38 -14.42 -18.01 -15.08
C VAL A 38 -15.24 -16.90 -14.42
N ILE A 39 -15.86 -16.00 -15.18
CA ILE A 39 -16.77 -15.01 -14.58
C ILE A 39 -17.95 -15.70 -13.89
N SER A 40 -18.55 -16.71 -14.51
CA SER A 40 -19.62 -17.50 -13.89
C SER A 40 -19.14 -18.29 -12.66
N GLU A 41 -17.91 -18.81 -12.67
CA GLU A 41 -17.30 -19.42 -11.47
C GLU A 41 -17.11 -18.39 -10.35
N LEU A 42 -16.71 -17.15 -10.67
CA LEU A 42 -16.59 -16.08 -9.69
C LEU A 42 -17.95 -15.65 -9.12
N GLU A 43 -19.01 -15.60 -9.93
CA GLU A 43 -20.37 -15.31 -9.45
C GLU A 43 -20.82 -16.34 -8.40
N VAL A 44 -20.62 -17.63 -8.69
CA VAL A 44 -20.92 -18.73 -7.75
C VAL A 44 -20.05 -18.61 -6.51
N PHE A 45 -18.75 -18.35 -6.68
CA PHE A 45 -17.81 -18.20 -5.58
C PHE A 45 -18.22 -17.03 -4.66
N VAL A 46 -18.52 -15.86 -5.22
CA VAL A 46 -18.92 -14.68 -4.44
C VAL A 46 -20.22 -14.95 -3.67
N ALA A 47 -21.24 -15.53 -4.31
CA ALA A 47 -22.47 -15.91 -3.62
C ALA A 47 -22.20 -16.85 -2.42
N GLN A 48 -21.34 -17.85 -2.59
CA GLN A 48 -20.93 -18.74 -1.49
C GLN A 48 -20.21 -18.00 -0.36
N GLN A 49 -19.39 -16.99 -0.70
CA GLN A 49 -18.63 -16.22 0.29
C GLN A 49 -19.47 -15.21 1.08
N LEU A 50 -20.55 -14.69 0.50
CA LEU A 50 -21.45 -13.74 1.16
C LEU A 50 -22.33 -14.39 2.24
N ASN A 51 -22.48 -15.73 2.21
CA ASN A 51 -23.42 -16.48 3.04
C ASN A 51 -24.87 -15.99 2.91
N ASP A 52 -25.20 -15.23 1.86
CA ASP A 52 -26.57 -14.88 1.52
C ASP A 52 -27.21 -16.00 0.69
N SER A 53 -28.53 -16.15 0.77
CA SER A 53 -29.24 -17.24 0.09
C SER A 53 -29.50 -16.96 -1.39
N GLY A 54 -28.75 -16.07 -2.03
CA GLY A 54 -29.06 -15.56 -3.36
C GLY A 54 -27.85 -15.46 -4.30
N PRO A 55 -28.10 -15.29 -5.61
CA PRO A 55 -27.04 -15.18 -6.60
C PRO A 55 -26.31 -13.82 -6.50
N ALA A 56 -25.04 -13.82 -6.93
CA ALA A 56 -24.28 -12.62 -7.21
C ALA A 56 -24.08 -12.48 -8.74
N ALA A 57 -24.25 -11.29 -9.29
CA ALA A 57 -24.09 -11.03 -10.72
C ALA A 57 -22.88 -10.13 -10.98
N PHE A 58 -22.03 -10.49 -11.93
CA PHE A 58 -20.88 -9.68 -12.30
C PHE A 58 -21.33 -8.34 -12.93
N VAL A 59 -20.72 -7.24 -12.49
CA VAL A 59 -21.02 -5.89 -12.99
C VAL A 59 -19.89 -5.39 -13.87
N GLU A 60 -18.70 -5.26 -13.30
CA GLU A 60 -17.54 -4.72 -14.01
C GLU A 60 -16.23 -5.13 -13.33
N ARG A 61 -15.12 -4.87 -14.02
CA ARG A 61 -13.77 -5.02 -13.46
C ARG A 61 -13.01 -3.72 -13.51
N ALA A 62 -12.21 -3.48 -12.49
CA ALA A 62 -11.29 -2.35 -12.38
C ALA A 62 -9.88 -2.84 -12.04
N GLU A 63 -8.87 -2.08 -12.46
CA GLU A 63 -7.46 -2.41 -12.24
C GLU A 63 -6.78 -1.31 -11.42
N GLY A 64 -6.18 -1.69 -10.29
CA GLY A 64 -5.26 -0.85 -9.54
C GLY A 64 -3.79 -1.17 -9.87
N SER A 65 -2.87 -0.58 -9.11
CA SER A 65 -1.43 -0.79 -9.28
C SER A 65 -1.03 -2.25 -9.00
N TYR A 66 -1.49 -2.82 -7.88
CA TYR A 66 -1.10 -4.16 -7.44
C TYR A 66 -2.24 -5.18 -7.43
N ASN A 67 -3.50 -4.73 -7.54
CA ASN A 67 -4.66 -5.59 -7.42
C ASN A 67 -5.66 -5.33 -8.53
N MET A 68 -6.46 -6.34 -8.83
CA MET A 68 -7.62 -6.22 -9.70
C MET A 68 -8.87 -6.40 -8.84
N VAL A 69 -9.90 -5.64 -9.17
CA VAL A 69 -11.16 -5.63 -8.46
C VAL A 69 -12.25 -6.07 -9.43
N PHE A 70 -13.06 -7.03 -9.00
CA PHE A 70 -14.27 -7.45 -9.69
C PHE A 70 -15.47 -7.02 -8.85
N ARG A 71 -16.36 -6.22 -9.43
CA ARG A 71 -17.59 -5.74 -8.78
C ARG A 71 -18.72 -6.72 -9.07
N PHE A 72 -19.47 -7.10 -8.05
CA PHE A 72 -20.65 -7.95 -8.16
C PHE A 72 -21.84 -7.31 -7.46
N ARG A 73 -23.01 -7.44 -8.07
CA ARG A 73 -24.31 -7.13 -7.49
C ARG A 73 -24.79 -8.33 -6.68
N ALA A 74 -24.85 -8.19 -5.36
CA ALA A 74 -25.40 -9.22 -4.48
C ALA A 74 -26.93 -9.25 -4.55
N PHE A 75 -27.54 -10.34 -4.09
CA PHE A 75 -28.99 -10.55 -4.16
C PHE A 75 -29.79 -9.49 -3.39
N ASN A 76 -29.24 -8.98 -2.29
CA ASN A 76 -29.83 -7.91 -1.50
C ASN A 76 -29.80 -6.52 -2.19
N GLY A 77 -29.20 -6.43 -3.38
CA GLY A 77 -29.09 -5.20 -4.16
C GLY A 77 -27.82 -4.38 -3.90
N ASN A 78 -27.04 -4.72 -2.87
CA ASN A 78 -25.77 -4.05 -2.58
C ASN A 78 -24.66 -4.56 -3.51
N ASP A 79 -23.66 -3.73 -3.76
CA ASP A 79 -22.46 -4.15 -4.46
C ASP A 79 -21.34 -4.59 -3.53
N VAL A 80 -20.59 -5.59 -3.99
CA VAL A 80 -19.40 -6.10 -3.32
C VAL A 80 -18.21 -6.13 -4.26
N ALA A 81 -17.03 -5.95 -3.69
CA ALA A 81 -15.76 -5.90 -4.37
C ALA A 81 -14.96 -7.15 -4.02
N LEU A 82 -14.70 -8.01 -5.02
CA LEU A 82 -13.73 -9.08 -4.93
C LEU A 82 -12.38 -8.57 -5.41
N ARG A 83 -11.41 -8.45 -4.50
CA ARG A 83 -10.07 -7.94 -4.79
C ARG A 83 -9.05 -9.07 -4.78
N ILE A 84 -8.23 -9.13 -5.83
CA ILE A 84 -7.25 -10.19 -6.07
C ILE A 84 -5.90 -9.55 -6.48
N PRO A 85 -4.77 -9.98 -5.91
CA PRO A 85 -3.45 -9.49 -6.32
C PRO A 85 -3.15 -9.80 -7.79
N LYS A 86 -2.61 -8.81 -8.52
CA LYS A 86 -2.28 -8.89 -9.94
C LYS A 86 -1.01 -9.74 -10.14
N PRO A 87 -1.07 -10.87 -10.86
CA PRO A 87 0.13 -11.59 -11.26
C PRO A 87 1.10 -10.68 -12.02
N GLY A 88 2.39 -10.79 -11.72
CA GLY A 88 3.43 -9.95 -12.33
C GLY A 88 3.53 -8.52 -11.79
N HIS A 89 2.56 -8.06 -10.99
CA HIS A 89 2.61 -6.79 -10.26
C HIS A 89 2.54 -6.96 -8.75
N THR A 90 2.28 -8.17 -8.26
CA THR A 90 2.48 -8.60 -6.88
C THR A 90 3.37 -9.84 -6.88
N PRO A 91 4.49 -9.87 -6.13
CA PRO A 91 5.27 -11.09 -5.94
C PRO A 91 4.40 -12.17 -5.25
N LEU A 92 4.18 -13.30 -5.92
CA LEU A 92 3.29 -14.35 -5.40
C LEU A 92 3.70 -14.88 -4.02
N VAL A 93 5.01 -14.89 -3.73
CA VAL A 93 5.55 -15.27 -2.42
C VAL A 93 5.08 -14.36 -1.27
N LEU A 94 4.69 -13.12 -1.58
CA LEU A 94 4.15 -12.16 -0.60
C LEU A 94 2.63 -12.02 -0.66
N ALA A 95 1.96 -12.55 -1.69
CA ALA A 95 0.56 -12.24 -1.96
C ALA A 95 -0.37 -12.66 -0.80
N MET A 96 -0.18 -13.86 -0.25
CA MET A 96 -0.98 -14.35 0.89
C MET A 96 -0.73 -13.53 2.15
N GLU A 97 0.53 -13.23 2.46
CA GLU A 97 0.90 -12.43 3.64
C GLU A 97 0.33 -11.01 3.54
N LYS A 98 0.42 -10.40 2.36
CA LYS A 98 -0.09 -9.06 2.06
C LYS A 98 -1.60 -8.96 2.27
N VAL A 99 -2.37 -9.90 1.71
CA VAL A 99 -3.84 -9.95 1.88
C VAL A 99 -4.20 -10.19 3.35
N ALA A 100 -3.53 -11.13 4.03
CA ALA A 100 -3.80 -11.43 5.42
C ALA A 100 -3.50 -10.24 6.35
N ASN A 101 -2.41 -9.51 6.11
CA ASN A 101 -2.04 -8.31 6.87
C ASN A 101 -3.05 -7.18 6.63
N GLU A 102 -3.46 -6.92 5.39
CA GLU A 102 -4.47 -5.89 5.09
C GLU A 102 -5.80 -6.20 5.80
N VAL A 103 -6.28 -7.45 5.72
CA VAL A 103 -7.49 -7.91 6.40
C VAL A 103 -7.41 -7.72 7.92
N ALA A 104 -6.26 -8.04 8.51
CA ALA A 104 -6.04 -7.86 9.94
C ALA A 104 -6.12 -6.38 10.34
N TRP A 105 -5.48 -5.49 9.57
CA TRP A 105 -5.56 -4.05 9.81
C TRP A 105 -6.94 -3.46 9.58
N MET A 106 -7.66 -3.90 8.56
CA MET A 106 -9.06 -3.48 8.34
C MET A 106 -9.93 -3.79 9.55
N ARG A 107 -9.85 -5.03 10.06
CA ARG A 107 -10.61 -5.45 11.24
C ARG A 107 -10.21 -4.68 12.49
N TYR A 108 -8.90 -4.55 12.74
CA TYR A 108 -8.39 -3.79 13.87
C TYR A 108 -8.83 -2.32 13.83
N LEU A 109 -8.61 -1.61 12.71
CA LEU A 109 -8.98 -0.20 12.61
C LEU A 109 -10.49 0.00 12.70
N LYS A 110 -11.29 -0.92 12.15
CA LYS A 110 -12.75 -0.88 12.27
C LYS A 110 -13.24 -1.06 13.72
N GLU A 111 -12.52 -1.81 14.54
CA GLU A 111 -12.85 -2.04 15.95
C GLU A 111 -12.43 -0.86 16.85
N TYR A 112 -11.27 -0.25 16.58
CA TYR A 112 -10.66 0.75 17.48
C TYR A 112 -10.78 2.21 16.99
N THR A 113 -11.37 2.46 15.83
CA THR A 113 -11.52 3.81 15.27
C THR A 113 -12.89 4.00 14.65
N SER A 114 -13.24 5.26 14.38
CA SER A 114 -14.40 5.66 13.60
C SER A 114 -14.09 5.82 12.11
N ILE A 115 -12.91 5.40 11.64
CA ILE A 115 -12.54 5.45 10.23
C ILE A 115 -13.52 4.56 9.46
N PRO A 116 -14.14 5.03 8.37
CA PRO A 116 -15.14 4.27 7.63
C PRO A 116 -14.47 3.18 6.79
N ILE A 117 -14.10 2.07 7.42
CA ILE A 117 -13.52 0.91 6.75
C ILE A 117 -14.65 0.02 6.18
N PRO A 118 -14.61 -0.34 4.87
CA PRO A 118 -15.58 -1.24 4.24
C PRO A 118 -15.82 -2.53 5.06
N HIS A 119 -17.04 -3.05 5.06
CA HIS A 119 -17.29 -4.36 5.67
C HIS A 119 -16.59 -5.45 4.89
N LEU A 120 -15.94 -6.37 5.61
CA LEU A 120 -15.26 -7.53 5.04
C LEU A 120 -16.16 -8.75 5.22
N TYR A 121 -16.61 -9.35 4.12
CA TYR A 121 -17.42 -10.56 4.13
C TYR A 121 -16.57 -11.80 4.32
N SER A 122 -15.51 -11.93 3.51
CA SER A 122 -14.58 -13.04 3.60
C SER A 122 -13.22 -12.69 2.99
N ALA A 123 -12.19 -13.47 3.30
CA ALA A 123 -10.87 -13.33 2.71
C ALA A 123 -10.06 -14.62 2.86
N SER A 124 -8.99 -14.70 2.08
CA SER A 124 -7.95 -15.71 2.27
C SER A 124 -7.26 -15.53 3.62
N SER A 125 -7.06 -16.65 4.32
CA SER A 125 -6.25 -16.72 5.53
C SER A 125 -5.06 -17.64 5.31
N GLN A 126 -3.95 -17.34 5.97
CA GLN A 126 -2.75 -18.20 6.00
C GLN A 126 -3.07 -19.61 6.55
N THR A 127 -4.11 -19.75 7.38
CA THR A 127 -4.46 -21.01 8.04
C THR A 127 -5.44 -21.87 7.27
N SER A 128 -6.24 -21.31 6.36
CA SER A 128 -7.35 -22.02 5.70
C SER A 128 -7.11 -22.35 4.23
N ASN A 129 -6.01 -21.88 3.63
CA ASN A 129 -5.70 -22.05 2.19
C ASN A 129 -6.89 -21.75 1.25
N ASN A 130 -7.83 -20.90 1.67
CA ASN A 130 -8.96 -20.51 0.87
C ASN A 130 -8.49 -19.55 -0.24
N LEU A 131 -8.63 -19.95 -1.51
CA LEU A 131 -8.18 -19.21 -2.68
C LEU A 131 -9.37 -18.94 -3.60
N SER A 132 -9.25 -17.89 -4.39
CA SER A 132 -10.19 -17.60 -5.47
C SER A 132 -10.16 -18.69 -6.56
N PRO A 133 -11.15 -18.74 -7.48
CA PRO A 133 -11.11 -19.58 -8.67
C PRO A 133 -9.84 -19.42 -9.53
N PHE A 134 -9.11 -18.31 -9.38
CA PHE A 134 -7.80 -18.12 -10.02
C PHE A 134 -6.63 -18.81 -9.32
N GLY A 135 -6.86 -19.49 -8.20
CA GLY A 135 -5.80 -20.03 -7.33
C GLY A 135 -4.99 -18.94 -6.62
N LEU A 136 -5.56 -17.73 -6.49
CA LEU A 136 -4.90 -16.57 -5.88
C LEU A 136 -5.62 -16.16 -4.59
N PRO A 137 -4.89 -15.58 -3.61
CA PRO A 137 -5.52 -15.05 -2.42
C PRO A 137 -6.46 -13.89 -2.78
N PHE A 138 -7.49 -13.69 -1.98
CA PHE A 138 -8.52 -12.70 -2.25
C PHE A 138 -9.04 -12.06 -0.97
N MET A 139 -9.75 -10.95 -1.13
CA MET A 139 -10.65 -10.40 -0.12
C MET A 139 -11.95 -9.98 -0.78
N LEU A 140 -13.07 -10.22 -0.10
CA LEU A 140 -14.41 -9.82 -0.49
C LEU A 140 -14.94 -8.82 0.53
N MET A 141 -15.25 -7.62 0.08
CA MET A 141 -15.68 -6.51 0.93
C MET A 141 -16.81 -5.70 0.28
N ASP A 142 -17.41 -4.77 1.02
CA ASP A 142 -18.34 -3.79 0.44
C ASP A 142 -17.68 -3.06 -0.73
N PHE A 143 -18.43 -2.87 -1.80
CA PHE A 143 -18.09 -1.88 -2.81
C PHE A 143 -18.70 -0.54 -2.39
N VAL A 144 -17.86 0.42 -2.01
CA VAL A 144 -18.33 1.74 -1.57
C VAL A 144 -18.55 2.61 -2.82
N GLU A 145 -19.82 2.78 -3.19
CA GLU A 145 -20.23 3.60 -4.33
C GLU A 145 -20.25 5.07 -3.92
N ASP A 146 -19.16 5.79 -4.19
CA ASP A 146 -19.02 7.21 -3.88
C ASP A 146 -17.93 7.88 -4.75
N HIS A 147 -17.73 9.19 -4.59
CA HIS A 147 -16.75 9.94 -5.38
C HIS A 147 -15.35 9.81 -4.77
N ASN A 148 -14.32 9.69 -5.62
CA ASN A 148 -12.93 9.70 -5.14
C ASN A 148 -12.58 11.03 -4.47
N LEU A 149 -12.01 10.97 -3.25
CA LEU A 149 -11.75 12.17 -2.45
C LEU A 149 -10.69 13.08 -3.10
N ARG A 150 -9.62 12.53 -3.69
CA ARG A 150 -8.61 13.34 -4.39
C ARG A 150 -9.24 14.13 -5.53
N ASP A 151 -10.00 13.46 -6.38
CA ASP A 151 -10.59 14.09 -7.56
C ASP A 151 -11.66 15.11 -7.15
N PHE A 152 -12.36 14.89 -6.04
CA PHE A 152 -13.28 15.84 -5.43
C PHE A 152 -12.55 17.08 -4.90
N LEU A 153 -11.47 16.92 -4.14
CA LEU A 153 -10.66 18.03 -3.63
C LEU A 153 -10.06 18.86 -4.77
N ALA A 154 -9.58 18.22 -5.83
CA ALA A 154 -9.07 18.91 -7.02
C ALA A 154 -10.16 19.76 -7.70
N LYS A 155 -11.40 19.28 -7.77
CA LYS A 155 -12.54 20.06 -8.27
C LYS A 155 -12.88 21.24 -7.35
N LEU A 156 -12.80 21.07 -6.04
CA LEU A 156 -13.04 22.14 -5.06
C LEU A 156 -11.95 23.21 -5.05
N ALA A 157 -10.72 22.87 -5.46
CA ALA A 157 -9.59 23.78 -5.59
C ALA A 157 -9.49 24.43 -7.00
N ALA A 158 -10.45 24.18 -7.88
CA ALA A 158 -10.42 24.74 -9.23
C ALA A 158 -10.55 26.29 -9.21
N PRO A 159 -9.89 27.01 -10.14
CA PRO A 159 -9.95 28.47 -10.18
C PRO A 159 -11.38 29.00 -10.20
N GLY A 160 -11.67 29.97 -9.33
CA GLY A 160 -13.01 30.56 -9.17
C GLY A 160 -13.90 29.87 -8.14
N LYS A 161 -13.44 28.78 -7.51
CA LYS A 161 -14.13 28.11 -6.38
C LYS A 161 -13.62 28.51 -5.00
N ASP A 162 -12.51 29.23 -4.90
CA ASP A 162 -11.90 29.59 -3.61
C ASP A 162 -12.67 30.64 -2.81
N ALA A 163 -13.59 31.38 -3.44
CA ALA A 163 -14.45 32.36 -2.77
C ALA A 163 -15.88 31.83 -2.52
N ASP A 164 -16.15 30.57 -2.85
CA ASP A 164 -17.45 29.92 -2.68
C ASP A 164 -17.58 29.41 -1.24
N ALA A 165 -18.42 30.06 -0.43
CA ALA A 165 -18.56 29.76 1.00
C ALA A 165 -19.00 28.30 1.25
N ASP A 166 -19.79 27.73 0.35
CA ASP A 166 -20.22 26.34 0.45
C ASP A 166 -19.04 25.38 0.18
N ALA A 167 -18.17 25.72 -0.77
CA ALA A 167 -16.97 24.95 -1.06
C ALA A 167 -15.96 24.98 0.11
N ASP A 168 -15.82 26.13 0.78
CA ASP A 168 -14.96 26.27 1.95
C ASP A 168 -15.48 25.49 3.17
N ALA A 169 -16.80 25.50 3.40
CA ALA A 169 -17.44 24.72 4.46
C ALA A 169 -17.27 23.20 4.25
N ILE A 170 -17.46 22.72 3.01
CA ILE A 170 -17.22 21.31 2.66
C ILE A 170 -15.75 20.95 2.84
N ARG A 171 -14.84 21.80 2.37
CA ARG A 171 -13.39 21.60 2.50
C ARG A 171 -12.98 21.50 3.97
N SER A 172 -13.50 22.37 4.82
CA SER A 172 -13.29 22.33 6.27
C SER A 172 -13.78 21.02 6.87
N THR A 173 -14.99 20.59 6.51
CA THR A 173 -15.57 19.30 6.95
C THR A 173 -14.70 18.10 6.57
N VAL A 174 -14.11 18.10 5.38
CA VAL A 174 -13.19 17.05 4.94
C VAL A 174 -11.91 17.05 5.78
N TYR A 175 -11.26 18.20 5.95
CA TYR A 175 -10.01 18.26 6.70
C TYR A 175 -10.17 17.97 8.19
N GLU A 176 -11.31 18.35 8.79
CA GLU A 176 -11.66 17.97 10.16
C GLU A 176 -11.77 16.45 10.33
N GLN A 177 -12.40 15.75 9.38
CA GLN A 177 -12.47 14.28 9.40
C GLN A 177 -11.09 13.66 9.24
N LEU A 178 -10.28 14.14 8.29
CA LEU A 178 -8.91 13.64 8.10
C LEU A 178 -8.06 13.84 9.35
N ALA A 179 -8.10 15.04 9.95
CA ALA A 179 -7.42 15.30 11.22
C ALA A 179 -7.89 14.36 12.33
N SER A 180 -9.21 14.12 12.43
CA SER A 180 -9.77 13.14 13.35
C SER A 180 -9.23 11.73 13.12
N PHE A 181 -9.13 11.26 11.87
CA PHE A 181 -8.59 9.95 11.54
C PHE A 181 -7.11 9.82 11.97
N TYR A 182 -6.26 10.80 11.66
CA TYR A 182 -4.86 10.79 12.09
C TYR A 182 -4.71 10.82 13.61
N LEU A 183 -5.53 11.63 14.31
CA LEU A 183 -5.51 11.68 15.78
C LEU A 183 -5.96 10.34 16.41
N GLN A 184 -6.91 9.65 15.79
CA GLN A 184 -7.33 8.32 16.26
C GLN A 184 -6.23 7.28 16.06
N LEU A 185 -5.58 7.26 14.89
CA LEU A 185 -4.43 6.38 14.64
C LEU A 185 -3.28 6.64 15.62
N ASN A 186 -3.00 7.91 15.93
CA ASN A 186 -1.96 8.31 16.88
C ASN A 186 -2.20 7.82 18.31
N ARG A 187 -3.46 7.50 18.68
CA ARG A 187 -3.79 6.96 20.02
C ARG A 187 -3.59 5.45 20.13
N LEU A 188 -3.37 4.75 19.01
CA LEU A 188 -3.16 3.32 18.97
C LEU A 188 -1.67 3.03 19.18
N HIS A 189 -1.32 2.54 20.36
CA HIS A 189 0.08 2.30 20.75
C HIS A 189 0.41 0.81 20.76
N PHE A 190 1.55 0.47 20.18
CA PHE A 190 2.09 -0.89 20.15
C PHE A 190 3.48 -0.97 20.77
N LYS A 191 3.84 -2.20 21.19
CA LYS A 191 5.14 -2.53 21.81
C LYS A 191 6.17 -3.07 20.82
N GLU A 192 5.75 -3.44 19.61
CA GLU A 192 6.60 -4.01 18.57
C GLU A 192 6.23 -3.40 17.22
N ILE A 193 7.18 -3.40 16.28
CA ILE A 193 7.06 -2.98 14.89
C ILE A 193 6.67 -4.19 14.06
N GLY A 194 5.64 -4.06 13.23
CA GLY A 194 5.15 -5.13 12.37
C GLY A 194 3.65 -5.08 12.13
N SER A 195 3.08 -6.16 11.61
CA SER A 195 1.64 -6.24 11.34
C SER A 195 0.87 -6.88 12.49
N VAL A 196 -0.34 -6.37 12.74
CA VAL A 196 -1.24 -6.91 13.75
C VAL A 196 -1.85 -8.23 13.31
N ALA A 197 -2.17 -9.07 14.29
CA ALA A 197 -3.03 -10.22 14.13
C ALA A 197 -3.91 -10.37 15.38
N GLN A 198 -5.09 -10.95 15.18
CA GLN A 198 -5.98 -11.30 16.29
C GLN A 198 -5.62 -12.70 16.79
N ASP A 199 -5.39 -12.83 18.09
CA ASP A 199 -5.22 -14.13 18.70
C ASP A 199 -6.55 -14.91 18.64
N PRO A 200 -6.59 -16.11 18.04
CA PRO A 200 -7.85 -16.81 17.80
C PRO A 200 -8.52 -17.35 19.08
N VAL A 201 -7.78 -17.42 20.19
CA VAL A 201 -8.27 -17.95 21.47
C VAL A 201 -8.80 -16.84 22.37
N SER A 202 -8.01 -15.78 22.55
CA SER A 202 -8.33 -14.66 23.44
C SER A 202 -9.06 -13.52 22.73
N GLY A 203 -9.09 -13.50 21.40
CA GLY A 203 -9.63 -12.40 20.60
C GLY A 203 -8.82 -11.11 20.67
N GLN A 204 -7.68 -11.10 21.38
CA GLN A 204 -6.87 -9.92 21.61
C GLN A 204 -5.98 -9.61 20.41
N TRP A 205 -5.89 -8.32 20.08
CA TRP A 205 -5.02 -7.83 19.01
C TRP A 205 -3.60 -7.60 19.51
N LYS A 206 -2.62 -8.14 18.79
CA LYS A 206 -1.19 -7.94 19.05
C LYS A 206 -0.42 -7.83 17.74
N VAL A 207 0.72 -7.15 17.78
CA VAL A 207 1.70 -7.24 16.69
C VAL A 207 2.42 -8.57 16.82
N THR A 208 2.14 -9.50 15.91
CA THR A 208 2.77 -10.83 15.91
C THR A 208 3.45 -11.16 14.59
N GLN A 209 3.16 -10.40 13.54
CA GLN A 209 3.72 -10.58 12.22
C GLN A 209 4.87 -9.60 11.99
N ARG A 210 5.88 -10.03 11.22
CA ARG A 210 6.97 -9.16 10.80
C ARG A 210 6.44 -7.91 10.04
N PRO A 211 7.22 -6.82 9.97
CA PRO A 211 6.89 -5.76 9.04
C PRO A 211 6.86 -6.27 7.60
N LEU A 212 5.87 -5.82 6.84
CA LEU A 212 5.79 -6.00 5.40
C LEU A 212 5.58 -4.63 4.76
N THR A 213 6.61 -4.14 4.06
CA THR A 213 6.62 -2.77 3.52
C THR A 213 6.46 -2.76 2.00
N MET A 214 6.01 -1.61 1.47
CA MET A 214 5.99 -1.39 0.02
C MET A 214 7.40 -1.54 -0.58
N ASP A 215 8.46 -1.10 0.10
CA ASP A 215 9.84 -1.27 -0.39
C ASP A 215 10.20 -2.74 -0.57
N MET A 216 9.85 -3.63 0.38
CA MET A 216 10.06 -5.08 0.23
C MET A 216 9.35 -5.62 -1.02
N HIS A 217 8.11 -5.18 -1.24
CA HIS A 217 7.32 -5.55 -2.41
C HIS A 217 7.94 -5.05 -3.71
N GLN A 218 8.34 -3.77 -3.78
CA GLN A 218 8.95 -3.19 -4.98
C GLN A 218 10.32 -3.78 -5.29
N LEU A 219 11.13 -4.09 -4.27
CA LEU A 219 12.45 -4.69 -4.46
C LEU A 219 12.34 -6.08 -5.10
N LEU A 220 11.36 -6.90 -4.69
CA LEU A 220 11.12 -8.20 -5.33
C LEU A 220 10.58 -8.11 -6.76
N LEU A 221 9.89 -7.03 -7.11
CA LEU A 221 9.41 -6.82 -8.49
C LEU A 221 10.49 -6.24 -9.40
N GLY A 222 11.28 -5.31 -8.86
CA GLY A 222 12.16 -4.43 -9.63
C GLY A 222 13.62 -4.78 -9.60
N VAL A 223 14.06 -5.65 -8.69
CA VAL A 223 15.45 -6.07 -8.57
C VAL A 223 15.54 -7.58 -8.79
N PRO A 224 16.30 -8.04 -9.80
CA PRO A 224 16.42 -9.46 -10.12
C PRO A 224 17.07 -10.22 -8.97
N ASP A 225 16.54 -11.39 -8.63
CA ASP A 225 17.09 -12.28 -7.60
C ASP A 225 17.38 -11.58 -6.25
N TYR A 226 16.58 -10.58 -5.90
CA TYR A 226 16.79 -9.77 -4.69
C TYR A 226 16.87 -10.67 -3.43
N PRO A 227 17.96 -10.60 -2.65
CA PRO A 227 18.15 -11.49 -1.51
C PRO A 227 17.23 -11.09 -0.35
N THR A 228 16.36 -12.02 0.07
CA THR A 228 15.42 -11.81 1.18
C THR A 228 15.89 -12.38 2.51
N GLY A 229 17.04 -13.07 2.55
CA GLY A 229 17.54 -13.72 3.77
C GLY A 229 17.87 -12.77 4.92
N GLY A 230 18.06 -11.47 4.63
CA GLY A 230 18.26 -10.43 5.63
C GLY A 230 16.97 -9.75 6.12
N TRP A 231 15.80 -10.17 5.64
CA TRP A 231 14.54 -9.58 6.07
C TRP A 231 14.15 -10.04 7.47
N PRO A 232 13.46 -9.19 8.26
CA PRO A 232 12.87 -9.61 9.53
C PRO A 232 11.99 -10.84 9.31
N SER A 233 12.02 -11.80 10.22
CA SER A 233 11.10 -12.96 10.23
C SER A 233 10.05 -12.86 11.34
N LYS A 234 10.18 -11.86 12.21
CA LYS A 234 9.36 -11.60 13.39
C LYS A 234 9.17 -10.08 13.56
N PRO A 235 8.22 -9.65 14.41
CA PRO A 235 8.16 -8.25 14.84
C PRO A 235 9.50 -7.76 15.37
N LEU A 236 9.80 -6.48 15.14
CA LEU A 236 10.99 -5.81 15.69
C LEU A 236 10.63 -5.06 16.96
N ARG A 237 11.58 -4.93 17.89
CA ARG A 237 11.34 -4.27 19.20
C ARG A 237 11.94 -2.89 19.31
N ARG A 238 12.80 -2.52 18.36
CA ARG A 238 13.53 -1.26 18.38
C ARG A 238 13.40 -0.51 17.06
N ALA A 239 13.25 0.81 17.14
CA ALA A 239 13.25 1.68 15.96
C ALA A 239 14.59 1.60 15.21
N GLY A 240 15.70 1.53 15.93
CA GLY A 240 17.04 1.36 15.36
C GLY A 240 17.16 0.10 14.50
N ASP A 241 16.60 -1.03 14.96
CA ASP A 241 16.62 -2.29 14.19
C ASP A 241 15.84 -2.14 12.87
N TYR A 242 14.73 -1.40 12.89
CA TYR A 242 13.95 -1.12 11.68
C TYR A 242 14.69 -0.16 10.73
N PHE A 243 15.36 0.87 11.24
CA PHE A 243 16.13 1.78 10.39
C PHE A 243 17.38 1.13 9.81
N ASP A 244 18.06 0.26 10.56
CA ASP A 244 19.15 -0.58 10.04
C ASP A 244 18.65 -1.50 8.93
N PHE A 245 17.46 -2.10 9.10
CA PHE A 245 16.81 -2.90 8.06
C PHE A 245 16.56 -2.07 6.78
N VAL A 246 15.97 -0.86 6.90
CA VAL A 246 15.75 0.04 5.75
C VAL A 246 17.08 0.44 5.09
N ALA A 247 18.10 0.78 5.89
CA ALA A 247 19.42 1.15 5.38
C ALA A 247 20.09 -0.02 4.62
N ASP A 248 19.93 -1.25 5.13
CA ASP A 248 20.46 -2.44 4.48
C ASP A 248 19.72 -2.77 3.19
N GLN A 249 18.39 -2.58 3.12
CA GLN A 249 17.64 -2.72 1.87
C GLN A 249 18.16 -1.77 0.78
N GLN A 250 18.37 -0.51 1.16
CA GLN A 250 18.90 0.54 0.28
C GLN A 250 20.34 0.28 -0.15
N ARG A 251 21.15 -0.36 0.71
CA ARG A 251 22.51 -0.83 0.38
C ARG A 251 22.46 -2.02 -0.58
N ILE A 252 21.58 -2.99 -0.39
CA ILE A 252 21.45 -4.14 -1.30
C ILE A 252 21.01 -3.65 -2.68
N GLN A 253 20.01 -2.76 -2.75
CA GLN A 253 19.59 -2.15 -4.01
C GLN A 253 20.76 -1.48 -4.76
N LEU A 254 21.70 -0.85 -4.04
CA LEU A 254 22.89 -0.23 -4.64
C LEU A 254 23.74 -1.23 -5.44
N TRP A 255 23.84 -2.47 -4.95
CA TRP A 255 24.66 -3.52 -5.55
C TRP A 255 23.90 -4.35 -6.59
N GLU A 256 22.62 -4.61 -6.35
CA GLU A 256 21.83 -5.56 -7.14
C GLU A 256 21.03 -4.90 -8.28
N LEU A 257 20.66 -3.62 -8.18
CA LEU A 257 19.91 -2.95 -9.24
C LEU A 257 20.82 -2.58 -10.41
N ARG A 258 20.85 -3.42 -11.45
CA ARG A 258 21.78 -3.29 -12.58
C ARG A 258 21.70 -1.96 -13.34
N ASN A 259 20.50 -1.37 -13.48
CA ASN A 259 20.31 -0.13 -14.24
C ASN A 259 20.39 1.12 -13.37
N LEU A 260 20.75 0.97 -12.09
CA LEU A 260 20.74 2.05 -11.12
C LEU A 260 21.49 3.26 -11.69
N ASN A 261 22.75 3.10 -12.10
CA ASN A 261 23.67 4.20 -12.49
C ASN A 261 23.47 4.77 -13.91
N VAL A 262 22.46 4.32 -14.64
CA VAL A 262 22.19 4.77 -16.02
C VAL A 262 21.16 5.90 -16.01
N ARG A 263 21.32 6.89 -16.90
CA ARG A 263 20.33 7.96 -17.10
C ARG A 263 19.07 7.45 -17.78
N HIS A 264 17.97 8.16 -17.56
CA HIS A 264 16.67 7.90 -18.19
C HIS A 264 16.65 8.22 -19.70
N ASP A 265 17.59 9.01 -20.22
CA ASP A 265 17.58 9.39 -21.64
C ASP A 265 17.93 8.19 -22.53
N ARG A 266 16.90 7.68 -23.21
CA ARG A 266 16.95 6.50 -24.11
C ARG A 266 17.73 6.75 -25.40
N THR A 267 18.24 7.96 -25.63
CA THR A 267 18.91 8.34 -26.87
C THR A 267 20.43 8.41 -26.77
N SER A 268 21.01 8.38 -25.56
CA SER A 268 22.45 8.52 -25.36
C SER A 268 23.15 7.18 -25.08
N THR A 269 24.32 6.99 -25.70
CA THR A 269 25.31 5.99 -25.27
C THR A 269 25.63 6.16 -23.79
N CYS A 270 25.88 5.06 -23.07
CA CYS A 270 26.21 5.10 -21.65
C CYS A 270 27.53 5.85 -21.44
N ASP A 271 27.47 7.09 -20.96
CA ASP A 271 28.65 7.85 -20.53
C ASP A 271 29.17 7.26 -19.21
N ALA A 272 30.30 6.55 -19.30
CA ALA A 272 30.94 5.89 -18.17
C ALA A 272 31.42 6.88 -17.08
N GLU A 273 31.86 8.08 -17.46
CA GLU A 273 32.31 9.09 -16.48
C GLU A 273 31.10 9.62 -15.69
N GLN A 274 30.00 9.88 -16.38
CA GLN A 274 28.76 10.32 -15.76
C GLN A 274 28.13 9.21 -14.89
N ALA A 275 28.14 7.96 -15.35
CA ALA A 275 27.69 6.81 -14.56
C ALA A 275 28.53 6.64 -13.29
N ALA A 276 29.85 6.81 -13.37
CA ALA A 276 30.75 6.78 -12.21
C ALA A 276 30.46 7.92 -11.21
N LYS A 277 30.16 9.13 -11.70
CA LYS A 277 29.74 10.26 -10.84
C LYS A 277 28.45 9.92 -10.10
N ILE A 278 27.44 9.41 -10.80
CA ILE A 278 26.17 8.99 -10.20
C ILE A 278 26.40 7.89 -9.16
N ALA A 279 27.18 6.86 -9.50
CA ALA A 279 27.52 5.76 -8.58
C ALA A 279 28.17 6.29 -7.30
N ARG A 280 29.14 7.21 -7.41
CA ARG A 280 29.79 7.85 -6.26
C ARG A 280 28.79 8.63 -5.40
N HIS A 281 27.88 9.39 -6.00
CA HIS A 281 26.84 10.11 -5.25
C HIS A 281 25.91 9.17 -4.51
N ARG A 282 25.48 8.08 -5.15
CA ARG A 282 24.60 7.09 -4.51
C ARG A 282 25.30 6.33 -3.40
N PHE A 283 26.54 5.89 -3.61
CA PHE A 283 27.33 5.26 -2.56
C PHE A 283 27.44 6.18 -1.34
N LYS A 284 27.82 7.45 -1.55
CA LYS A 284 27.88 8.45 -0.46
C LYS A 284 26.53 8.64 0.23
N ALA A 285 25.44 8.74 -0.53
CA ALA A 285 24.10 8.92 0.03
C ALA A 285 23.65 7.71 0.88
N ARG A 286 23.91 6.48 0.42
CA ARG A 286 23.50 5.24 1.09
C ARG A 286 24.33 4.96 2.34
N VAL A 287 25.65 5.14 2.26
CA VAL A 287 26.55 5.01 3.42
C VAL A 287 26.28 6.13 4.43
N GLY A 288 26.11 7.37 3.94
CA GLY A 288 25.76 8.52 4.78
C GLY A 288 24.43 8.31 5.49
N PHE A 289 23.39 7.84 4.79
CA PHE A 289 22.10 7.53 5.40
C PHE A 289 22.25 6.57 6.59
N LYS A 290 23.00 5.48 6.44
CA LYS A 290 23.26 4.53 7.53
C LYS A 290 23.96 5.19 8.73
N GLN A 291 24.91 6.09 8.49
CA GLN A 291 25.60 6.82 9.56
C GLN A 291 24.69 7.83 10.27
N LEU A 292 23.65 8.33 9.61
CA LEU A 292 22.72 9.31 10.15
C LEU A 292 21.54 8.68 10.90
N VAL A 293 21.32 7.36 10.81
CA VAL A 293 20.21 6.65 11.47
C VAL A 293 20.09 7.03 12.94
N THR A 294 21.22 7.10 13.66
CA THR A 294 21.26 7.43 15.09
C THR A 294 20.80 8.86 15.40
N LEU A 295 20.84 9.78 14.44
CA LEU A 295 20.30 11.14 14.60
C LEU A 295 18.78 11.18 14.48
N PHE A 296 18.19 10.23 13.76
CA PHE A 296 16.75 10.12 13.57
C PHE A 296 16.08 9.21 14.62
N CYS A 297 16.84 8.32 15.26
CA CYS A 297 16.43 7.66 16.51
C CYS A 297 16.53 8.63 17.69
N LYS A 298 15.41 9.29 18.05
CA LYS A 298 15.36 10.08 19.29
C LYS A 298 15.72 9.22 20.51
N PRO A 299 16.66 9.65 21.37
CA PRO A 299 16.95 8.95 22.62
C PRO A 299 15.69 8.84 23.48
N GLY A 300 15.26 7.60 23.78
CA GLY A 300 14.03 7.30 24.51
C GLY A 300 12.90 6.70 23.68
N ASP A 301 12.87 6.98 22.36
CA ASP A 301 11.82 6.47 21.46
C ASP A 301 12.21 5.14 20.79
N ASP A 302 13.44 4.67 21.01
CA ASP A 302 13.93 3.44 20.37
C ASP A 302 13.08 2.23 20.75
N SER A 303 12.60 2.16 21.99
CA SER A 303 11.71 1.09 22.47
C SER A 303 10.22 1.38 22.27
N GLY A 304 9.89 2.36 21.42
CA GLY A 304 8.53 2.82 21.15
C GLY A 304 8.14 4.09 21.93
N PRO A 305 6.85 4.48 21.90
CA PRO A 305 5.75 3.70 21.33
C PRO A 305 5.83 3.56 19.81
N PHE A 306 5.27 2.46 19.30
CA PHE A 306 5.06 2.26 17.86
C PHE A 306 3.61 2.54 17.52
N LEU A 307 3.37 3.15 16.36
CA LEU A 307 2.06 3.66 15.95
C LEU A 307 1.67 3.08 14.59
N PRO A 308 0.36 2.91 14.28
CA PRO A 308 -0.07 2.54 12.94
C PRO A 308 0.43 3.56 11.93
N PHE A 309 1.02 3.05 10.86
CA PHE A 309 1.43 3.82 9.71
C PHE A 309 1.06 3.04 8.45
N ASN A 310 0.42 3.73 7.51
CA ASN A 310 0.17 3.25 6.17
C ASN A 310 0.76 4.27 5.18
N PRO A 311 1.68 3.86 4.28
CA PRO A 311 2.35 4.77 3.36
C PRO A 311 1.44 5.37 2.28
N ASP A 312 0.28 4.75 2.04
CA ASP A 312 -0.74 5.11 1.04
C ASP A 312 -2.06 5.57 1.69
N LEU A 313 -2.04 6.02 2.96
CA LEU A 313 -3.18 6.69 3.58
C LEU A 313 -3.34 8.10 2.97
N ASP A 314 -3.93 8.12 1.79
CA ASP A 314 -3.98 9.22 0.84
C ASP A 314 -5.42 9.38 0.31
N PRO A 315 -5.88 10.60 -0.02
CA PRO A 315 -7.20 10.85 -0.61
C PRO A 315 -7.54 10.02 -1.86
N ARG A 316 -6.55 9.46 -2.56
CA ARG A 316 -6.76 8.49 -3.65
C ARG A 316 -7.46 7.21 -3.19
N ASN A 317 -7.26 6.84 -1.94
CA ASN A 317 -7.75 5.62 -1.31
C ASN A 317 -8.94 5.89 -0.38
N MET A 318 -9.63 7.01 -0.61
CA MET A 318 -10.80 7.42 0.14
C MET A 318 -11.92 7.84 -0.81
N VAL A 319 -13.16 7.62 -0.38
CA VAL A 319 -14.35 8.07 -1.09
C VAL A 319 -15.23 8.94 -0.19
N ILE A 320 -15.97 9.84 -0.83
CA ILE A 320 -16.71 10.92 -0.19
C ILE A 320 -18.12 11.04 -0.77
N ASN A 321 -19.08 11.34 0.10
CA ASN A 321 -20.37 11.85 -0.29
C ASN A 321 -20.24 13.36 -0.63
N PRO A 322 -20.42 13.77 -1.89
CA PRO A 322 -20.20 15.16 -2.31
C PRO A 322 -21.24 16.14 -1.78
N GLU A 323 -22.42 15.68 -1.33
CA GLU A 323 -23.50 16.54 -0.86
C GLU A 323 -23.21 17.11 0.53
N ASN A 324 -22.50 16.37 1.38
CA ASN A 324 -22.25 16.73 2.77
C ASN A 324 -20.77 16.69 3.18
N GLY A 325 -19.87 16.34 2.26
CA GLY A 325 -18.43 16.30 2.51
C GLY A 325 -17.98 15.14 3.42
N ARG A 326 -18.87 14.18 3.73
CA ARG A 326 -18.55 13.05 4.62
C ARG A 326 -17.71 12.01 3.88
N ILE A 327 -16.59 11.61 4.46
CA ILE A 327 -15.81 10.46 3.99
C ILE A 327 -16.58 9.19 4.37
N THR A 328 -16.86 8.35 3.39
CA THR A 328 -17.72 7.16 3.51
C THR A 328 -16.98 5.85 3.35
N GLY A 329 -15.74 5.90 2.86
CA GLY A 329 -14.88 4.73 2.71
C GLY A 329 -13.40 5.10 2.75
N VAL A 330 -12.62 4.31 3.49
CA VAL A 330 -11.15 4.28 3.43
C VAL A 330 -10.73 2.84 3.17
N PHE A 331 -10.01 2.63 2.08
CA PHE A 331 -9.57 1.31 1.61
C PHE A 331 -8.08 1.33 1.28
N ASP A 332 -7.59 0.24 0.69
CA ASP A 332 -6.17 0.05 0.36
C ASP A 332 -5.26 0.19 1.59
N LEU A 333 -5.54 -0.63 2.60
CA LEU A 333 -4.77 -0.67 3.85
C LEU A 333 -3.53 -1.59 3.72
N GLU A 334 -3.07 -1.82 2.50
CA GLU A 334 -1.86 -2.57 2.20
C GLU A 334 -0.63 -1.91 2.85
N PHE A 335 0.30 -2.75 3.31
CA PHE A 335 1.54 -2.29 3.95
C PHE A 335 1.34 -1.45 5.22
N THR A 336 0.14 -1.46 5.82
CA THR A 336 -0.07 -0.93 7.17
C THR A 336 0.77 -1.75 8.16
N ASN A 337 1.48 -1.08 9.06
CA ASN A 337 2.22 -1.70 10.15
C ASN A 337 2.22 -0.77 11.36
N ALA A 338 2.46 -1.33 12.55
CA ALA A 338 2.99 -0.57 13.66
C ALA A 338 4.45 -0.20 13.31
N MET A 339 4.77 1.09 13.32
CA MET A 339 6.07 1.63 12.89
C MET A 339 6.64 2.58 13.95
N PRO A 340 7.95 2.90 13.89
CA PRO A 340 8.55 3.96 14.70
C PRO A 340 7.72 5.24 14.63
N ALA A 341 7.48 5.88 15.78
CA ALA A 341 6.67 7.09 15.87
C ALA A 341 7.20 8.22 14.97
N GLN A 342 8.51 8.24 14.71
CA GLN A 342 9.15 9.20 13.80
C GLN A 342 8.63 9.10 12.37
N PHE A 343 8.19 7.91 11.91
CA PHE A 343 7.55 7.73 10.60
C PHE A 343 6.05 8.01 10.68
N ALA A 344 5.38 7.51 11.72
CA ALA A 344 3.93 7.60 11.84
C ALA A 344 3.41 9.02 12.11
N CYS A 345 4.24 9.88 12.70
CA CYS A 345 3.90 11.26 13.01
C CYS A 345 4.33 12.25 11.92
N ASP A 346 4.95 11.79 10.82
CA ASP A 346 5.26 12.67 9.71
C ASP A 346 3.96 13.23 9.10
N PRO A 347 3.94 14.53 8.71
CA PRO A 347 2.77 15.10 8.10
C PRO A 347 2.44 14.35 6.80
N PRO A 348 1.15 14.14 6.49
CA PRO A 348 0.76 13.43 5.29
C PRO A 348 1.33 14.09 4.04
N LEU A 349 2.16 13.36 3.28
CA LEU A 349 2.88 13.92 2.14
C LEU A 349 1.94 14.47 1.04
N TRP A 350 0.72 13.95 0.96
CA TRP A 350 -0.28 14.39 0.00
C TRP A 350 -0.79 15.82 0.28
N LEU A 351 -0.67 16.34 1.51
CA LEU A 351 -1.00 17.74 1.82
C LEU A 351 -0.15 18.73 1.01
N HIS A 352 1.06 18.34 0.61
CA HIS A 352 1.95 19.19 -0.19
C HIS A 352 1.68 19.10 -1.70
N ARG A 353 0.74 18.25 -2.14
CA ARG A 353 0.51 17.93 -3.56
C ARG A 353 -0.90 18.30 -4.05
N LEU A 354 -1.65 19.06 -3.27
CA LEU A 354 -2.99 19.53 -3.59
C LEU A 354 -2.97 20.67 -4.61
#